data_AF-A0A1G0YQX9-F1
#
_entry.id   AF-A0A1G0YQX9-F1
#
_cell.length_a   1.000
_cell.length_b   1.000
_cell.length_c   1.000
_cell.angle_alpha   90.00
_cell.angle_beta   90.00
_cell.angle_gamma   90.00
#
_symmetry.space_group_name_H-M   'P 1'
#
loop_
_entity.id
_entity.type
_entity.pdbx_description
1 polymer ?
#
loop_
_entity_poly.entity_id
_entity_poly.type
_entity_poly.pdbx_seq_one_letter_code
_entity_poly.pdbx_strand_id
1 'polypeptide(L)'
;MLFFKAVLGALLIVIISLVARTKSYYLAGLVLLFPTFSLLAHYLMGREQGLAKLRETVLFGVWSVLPYLLYLGVLYFLLGRWKLVPSLFVATALWFVAALILVLLWPKV
;
A
#
# COMPACT_ATOMS: atom_id res chain seq x y z
N MET A 1 4.36 10.33 -21.05
CA MET A 1 3.52 9.59 -20.08
C MET A 1 4.26 9.24 -18.78
N LEU A 2 5.54 8.84 -18.84
CA LEU A 2 6.38 8.60 -17.63
C LEU A 2 6.63 9.87 -16.80
N PHE A 3 6.94 11.00 -17.44
CA PHE A 3 7.20 12.28 -16.77
C PHE A 3 6.06 12.72 -15.85
N PHE A 4 4.81 12.68 -16.33
CA PHE A 4 3.64 13.08 -15.54
C PHE A 4 3.42 12.18 -14.31
N LYS A 5 3.61 10.86 -14.46
CA LYS A 5 3.52 9.90 -13.35
C LYS A 5 4.64 10.14 -12.31
N ALA A 6 5.85 10.47 -12.77
CA ALA A 6 6.97 10.79 -11.89
C ALA A 6 6.73 12.09 -11.10
N VAL A 7 6.21 13.14 -11.74
CA VAL A 7 5.84 14.40 -11.08
C VAL A 7 4.77 14.19 -10.01
N LEU A 8 3.75 13.37 -10.29
CA LEU A 8 2.72 13.00 -9.30
C LEU A 8 3.31 12.28 -8.08
N GLY A 9 4.22 11.32 -8.30
CA GLY A 9 4.90 10.63 -7.21
C GLY A 9 5.75 11.57 -6.37
N ALA A 10 6.53 12.46 -7.01
CA ALA A 10 7.32 13.47 -6.32
C ALA A 10 6.44 14.43 -5.51
N LEU A 11 5.32 14.90 -6.08
CA LEU A 11 4.37 15.77 -5.40
C LEU A 11 3.77 15.10 -4.16
N LEU A 12 3.38 13.82 -4.26
CA LEU A 12 2.90 13.05 -3.10
C LEU A 12 3.96 12.95 -2.00
N ILE A 13 5.22 12.68 -2.34
CA ILE A 13 6.32 12.63 -1.36
C ILE A 13 6.51 13.99 -0.69
N VAL A 14 6.43 15.09 -1.44
CA VAL A 14 6.50 16.45 -0.89
C VAL A 14 5.35 16.70 0.07
N ILE A 15 4.11 16.37 -0.30
CA ILE A 15 2.93 16.52 0.57
C ILE A 15 3.11 15.71 1.85
N ILE A 16 3.51 14.43 1.75
CA ILE A 16 3.76 13.56 2.91
C ILE A 16 4.83 14.19 3.82
N SER A 17 5.94 14.67 3.25
CA SER A 17 7.03 15.30 4.00
C SER A 17 6.60 16.59 4.72
N LEU A 18 5.74 17.40 4.08
CA LEU A 18 5.18 18.61 4.69
C LEU A 18 4.20 18.25 5.82
N VAL A 19 3.27 17.31 5.58
CA VAL A 19 2.27 16.88 6.56
C VAL A 19 2.92 16.21 7.77
N ALA A 20 3.95 15.39 7.56
CA ALA A 20 4.69 14.70 8.62
C ALA A 20 5.38 15.65 9.62
N ARG A 21 5.60 16.92 9.27
CA ARG A 21 6.19 17.95 10.14
C ARG A 21 5.15 18.76 10.93
N THR A 22 3.86 18.53 10.69
CA THR A 22 2.78 19.24 11.38
C THR A 22 2.32 18.52 12.64
N LYS A 23 1.48 19.16 13.46
CA LYS A 23 0.80 18.50 14.60
C LYS A 23 -0.10 17.33 14.16
N SER A 24 -0.43 17.26 12.88
CA SER A 24 -1.30 16.24 12.28
C SER A 24 -0.49 15.21 11.48
N TYR A 25 0.72 14.85 11.93
CA TYR A 25 1.63 13.92 11.24
C TYR A 25 0.97 12.57 10.88
N TYR A 26 -0.03 12.12 11.66
CA TYR A 26 -0.80 10.90 11.37
C TYR A 26 -1.58 10.97 10.05
N LEU A 27 -1.93 12.18 9.58
CA LEU A 27 -2.56 12.39 8.28
C LEU A 27 -1.64 12.00 7.12
N ALA A 28 -0.32 11.96 7.32
CA ALA A 28 0.61 11.46 6.30
C ALA A 28 0.30 9.99 5.93
N GLY A 29 -0.21 9.20 6.88
CA GLY A 29 -0.71 7.85 6.62
C GLY A 29 -1.96 7.83 5.72
N LEU A 30 -2.91 8.76 5.93
CA LEU A 30 -4.08 8.90 5.07
C LEU A 30 -3.72 9.35 3.65
N VAL A 31 -2.75 10.27 3.53
CA VAL A 31 -2.22 10.68 2.21
C VAL A 31 -1.58 9.50 1.49
N LEU A 32 -0.86 8.63 2.21
CA LEU A 32 -0.27 7.41 1.63
C LEU A 32 -1.33 6.39 1.18
N LEU A 33 -2.48 6.34 1.83
CA LEU A 33 -3.62 5.48 1.46
C LEU A 33 -4.41 6.01 0.26
N PHE A 34 -4.10 7.22 -0.23
CA PHE A 34 -4.80 7.80 -1.36
C PHE A 34 -4.63 6.91 -2.61
N PRO A 35 -5.72 6.52 -3.30
CA PRO A 35 -5.72 5.38 -4.21
C PRO A 35 -5.14 5.72 -5.61
N THR A 36 -4.21 6.65 -5.76
CA THR A 36 -3.70 7.07 -7.09
C THR A 36 -3.18 5.90 -7.91
N PHE A 37 -2.31 5.06 -7.32
CA PHE A 37 -1.78 3.88 -8.01
C PHE A 37 -2.86 2.85 -8.26
N SER A 38 -3.77 2.66 -7.31
CA SER A 38 -4.93 1.78 -7.46
C SER A 38 -5.84 2.24 -8.59
N LEU A 39 -6.16 3.53 -8.70
CA LEU A 39 -6.97 4.11 -9.77
C LEU A 39 -6.36 3.83 -11.14
N LEU A 40 -5.04 4.02 -11.29
CA LEU A 40 -4.34 3.72 -12.53
C LEU A 40 -4.41 2.22 -12.86
N ALA A 41 -4.17 1.35 -11.88
CA ALA A 41 -4.26 -0.10 -12.06
C ALA A 41 -5.67 -0.55 -12.45
N HIS A 42 -6.71 -0.03 -11.78
CA HIS A 42 -8.11 -0.32 -12.10
C HIS A 42 -8.49 0.19 -13.49
N TYR A 43 -8.04 1.38 -13.88
CA TYR A 43 -8.28 1.91 -15.23
C TYR A 43 -7.64 1.02 -16.31
N LEU A 44 -6.38 0.64 -16.12
CA LEU A 44 -5.66 -0.23 -17.06
C LEU A 44 -6.29 -1.61 -17.14
N MET A 45 -6.58 -2.24 -16.00
CA MET A 45 -7.25 -3.55 -15.95
C MET A 45 -8.65 -3.50 -16.57
N GLY A 46 -9.43 -2.45 -16.29
CA GLY A 46 -10.74 -2.27 -16.91
C GLY A 46 -10.68 -2.13 -18.43
N ARG A 47 -9.64 -1.44 -18.95
CA ARG A 47 -9.43 -1.23 -20.39
C ARG A 47 -8.86 -2.45 -21.12
N GLU A 48 -7.90 -3.15 -20.51
CA GLU A 48 -7.15 -4.25 -21.15
C GLU A 48 -7.77 -5.63 -20.90
N GLN A 49 -8.32 -5.85 -19.70
CA GLN A 49 -8.76 -7.18 -19.22
C GLN A 49 -10.29 -7.27 -19.10
N GLY A 50 -11.00 -6.15 -19.22
CA GLY A 50 -12.46 -6.07 -19.12
C GLY A 50 -12.98 -5.98 -17.68
N LEU A 51 -14.27 -5.67 -17.54
CA LEU A 51 -14.89 -5.39 -16.24
C LEU A 51 -14.98 -6.61 -15.31
N ALA A 52 -15.06 -7.83 -15.85
CA ALA A 52 -15.09 -9.05 -15.04
C ALA A 52 -13.78 -9.24 -14.25
N LYS A 53 -12.64 -9.17 -14.94
CA LYS A 53 -11.32 -9.26 -14.31
C LYS A 53 -10.99 -8.06 -13.43
N LEU A 54 -11.51 -6.88 -13.77
CA LEU A 54 -11.42 -5.71 -12.89
C LEU A 54 -12.11 -5.97 -11.53
N ARG A 55 -13.30 -6.59 -11.51
CA ARG A 55 -14.00 -6.93 -10.26
C ARG A 55 -13.18 -7.89 -9.39
N GLU A 56 -12.55 -8.90 -10.00
CA GLU A 56 -11.65 -9.81 -9.28
C GLU A 56 -10.41 -9.08 -8.73
N THR A 57 -9.84 -8.15 -9.51
CA THR A 57 -8.70 -7.34 -9.07
C THR A 57 -9.08 -6.42 -7.91
N VAL A 58 -10.27 -5.83 -7.92
CA VAL A 58 -10.80 -5.05 -6.80
C VAL A 58 -10.97 -5.93 -5.57
N LEU A 59 -11.53 -7.14 -5.73
CA LEU A 59 -11.70 -8.08 -4.62
C LEU A 59 -10.33 -8.49 -4.04
N PHE A 60 -9.36 -8.81 -4.88
CA PHE A 60 -7.97 -9.05 -4.46
C PHE A 60 -7.41 -7.84 -3.70
N GLY A 61 -7.68 -6.62 -4.19
CA GLY A 61 -7.32 -5.37 -3.54
C GLY A 61 -7.90 -5.25 -2.12
N VAL A 62 -9.15 -5.65 -1.90
CA VAL A 62 -9.75 -5.68 -0.55
C VAL A 62 -9.01 -6.65 0.37
N TRP A 63 -8.72 -7.86 -0.11
CA TRP A 63 -7.97 -8.84 0.70
C TRP A 63 -6.51 -8.42 0.93
N SER A 64 -5.92 -7.64 0.01
CA SER A 64 -4.55 -7.11 0.15
C SER A 64 -4.39 -6.11 1.31
N VAL A 65 -5.50 -5.62 1.87
CA VAL A 65 -5.49 -4.82 3.11
C VAL A 65 -4.99 -5.64 4.29
N LEU A 66 -5.20 -6.97 4.31
CA LEU A 66 -4.75 -7.83 5.41
C LEU A 66 -3.22 -7.81 5.62
N PRO A 67 -2.37 -8.04 4.59
CA PRO A 67 -0.93 -7.82 4.71
C PRO A 67 -0.57 -6.46 5.31
N TYR A 68 -1.24 -5.39 4.89
CA TYR A 68 -0.97 -4.04 5.39
C TYR A 68 -1.38 -3.86 6.87
N LEU A 69 -2.53 -4.41 7.29
CA LEU A 69 -2.92 -4.41 8.70
C LEU A 69 -1.93 -5.19 9.56
N LEU A 70 -1.43 -6.32 9.07
CA LEU A 70 -0.40 -7.11 9.73
C LEU A 70 0.90 -6.31 9.87
N TYR A 71 1.35 -5.63 8.81
CA TYR A 71 2.50 -4.72 8.85
C TYR A 71 2.33 -3.66 9.94
N LEU A 72 1.20 -2.96 9.98
CA LEU A 72 0.93 -1.91 10.97
C LEU A 72 0.90 -2.46 12.40
N GLY A 73 0.25 -3.60 12.62
CA GLY A 73 0.18 -4.25 13.93
C GLY A 73 1.55 -4.68 14.45
N VAL A 74 2.34 -5.32 13.59
CA VAL A 74 3.73 -5.72 13.92
C VAL A 74 4.58 -4.49 14.20
N LEU A 75 4.53 -3.48 13.33
CA LEU A 75 5.35 -2.28 13.48
C LEU A 75 5.00 -1.55 14.79
N TYR A 76 3.71 -1.37 15.08
CA TYR A 76 3.26 -0.78 16.35
C TYR A 76 3.80 -1.55 17.57
N PHE A 77 3.72 -2.88 17.55
CA PHE A 77 4.21 -3.72 18.63
C PHE A 77 5.74 -3.65 18.80
N LEU A 78 6.49 -3.61 17.69
CA LEU A 78 7.95 -3.56 17.70
C LEU A 78 8.50 -2.19 18.07
N LEU A 79 7.82 -1.10 17.71
CA LEU A 79 8.25 0.26 18.08
C LEU A 79 8.28 0.49 19.60
N GLY A 80 7.53 -0.29 20.39
CA GLY A 80 7.62 -0.27 21.85
C GLY A 80 8.81 -1.05 22.44
N ARG A 81 9.57 -1.79 21.63
CA ARG A 81 10.62 -2.71 22.09
C ARG A 81 11.96 -2.53 21.39
N TRP A 82 11.95 -2.22 20.09
CA TRP A 82 13.11 -2.23 19.20
C TRP A 82 13.32 -0.85 18.57
N LYS A 83 14.53 -0.60 18.04
CA LYS A 83 14.84 0.61 17.28
C LYS A 83 14.04 0.64 15.97
N LEU A 84 13.74 1.84 15.47
CA LEU A 84 12.92 2.08 14.27
C LEU A 84 13.34 1.24 13.06
N VAL A 85 14.63 1.28 12.69
CA VAL A 85 15.12 0.63 11.46
C VAL A 85 14.90 -0.89 11.50
N PRO A 86 15.33 -1.64 12.54
CA PRO A 86 14.97 -3.05 12.69
C PRO A 86 13.46 -3.33 12.67
N SER A 87 12.66 -2.50 13.34
CA SER A 87 11.20 -2.66 13.39
C SER A 87 10.58 -2.57 11.99
N LEU A 88 11.05 -1.63 11.16
CA LEU A 88 10.62 -1.49 9.77
C LEU A 88 11.00 -2.72 8.94
N PHE A 89 12.23 -3.24 9.08
CA PHE A 89 12.66 -4.43 8.36
C PHE A 89 11.81 -5.66 8.70
N VAL A 90 11.58 -5.93 9.99
CA VAL A 90 10.78 -7.09 10.41
C VAL A 90 9.32 -6.96 10.00
N ALA A 91 8.71 -5.78 10.21
CA ALA A 91 7.34 -5.55 9.77
C ALA A 91 7.18 -5.74 8.25
N THR A 92 8.15 -5.24 7.47
CA THR A 92 8.17 -5.40 6.01
C THR A 92 8.35 -6.86 5.60
N ALA A 93 9.24 -7.61 6.26
CA ALA A 93 9.43 -9.03 5.98
C ALA A 93 8.13 -9.83 6.23
N LEU A 94 7.44 -9.56 7.34
CA LEU A 94 6.17 -10.21 7.64
C LEU A 94 5.05 -9.79 6.68
N TRP A 95 5.06 -8.54 6.21
CA TRP A 95 4.18 -8.10 5.12
C TRP A 95 4.40 -8.94 3.85
N PHE A 96 5.65 -9.17 3.43
CA PHE A 96 5.96 -9.99 2.27
C PHE A 96 5.47 -11.43 2.42
N VAL A 97 5.65 -12.01 3.61
CA VAL A 97 5.13 -13.37 3.91
C VAL A 97 3.60 -13.40 3.79
N ALA A 98 2.91 -12.45 4.41
CA ALA A 98 1.44 -12.38 4.33
C ALA A 98 0.93 -12.14 2.90
N ALA A 99 1.60 -11.26 2.15
CA ALA A 99 1.28 -11.01 0.74
C ALA A 99 1.51 -12.27 -0.11
N LEU A 100 2.60 -13.00 0.12
CA LEU A 100 2.88 -14.25 -0.58
C LEU A 100 1.81 -15.31 -0.28
N ILE A 101 1.44 -15.47 0.99
CA ILE A 101 0.36 -16.39 1.39
C ILE A 101 -0.94 -16.00 0.69
N LEU A 102 -1.31 -14.72 0.68
CA LEU A 102 -2.52 -14.25 0.02
C LEU A 102 -2.51 -14.58 -1.48
N VAL A 103 -1.39 -14.34 -2.17
CA VAL A 103 -1.24 -14.65 -3.61
C VAL A 103 -1.30 -16.15 -3.88
N LEU A 104 -0.68 -16.98 -3.03
CA LEU A 104 -0.69 -18.44 -3.19
C LEU A 104 -2.06 -19.06 -2.92
N LEU A 105 -2.80 -18.52 -1.97
CA LEU A 105 -4.15 -18.98 -1.61
C LEU A 105 -5.23 -18.38 -2.51
N TRP A 106 -4.90 -17.39 -3.34
CA TRP A 106 -5.89 -16.74 -4.19
C TRP A 106 -6.47 -17.72 -5.20
N PRO A 107 -7.81 -17.89 -5.25
CA PRO A 107 -8.44 -18.74 -6.25
C PRO A 107 -8.10 -18.22 -7.65
N LYS A 108 -7.43 -19.05 -8.46
CA LYS A 108 -7.22 -18.76 -9.88
C LYS A 108 -8.49 -19.19 -10.60
N VAL A 109 -9.33 -18.22 -10.94
CA VAL A 109 -10.51 -18.41 -11.80
C VAL A 109 -10.11 -18.18 -13.25
#